data_AF-A0A1A8LFF5-F1
#
_entry.id   AF-A0A1A8LFF5-F1
#
_cell.length_a   1.000
_cell.length_b   1.000
_cell.length_c   1.000
_cell.angle_alpha   90.00
_cell.angle_beta   90.00
_cell.angle_gamma   90.00
#
_symmetry.space_group_name_H-M   'P 1'
#
loop_
_entity.id
_entity.type
_entity.pdbx_description
1 polymer ?
#
loop_
_entity_poly.entity_id
_entity_poly.type
_entity_poly.pdbx_seq_one_letter_code
_entity_poly.pdbx_strand_id
1 'polypeptide(L)'
;FVVDYYFEIVQTLKFGIYDIDNKTVDLSDDDFLGELECTLGQVVSSKNLTRPLILKNKTPAGKGTITITAEEIKDNRVVNFEVQARKLDNKDLFGKSDPYLEFHKQTESGWQLAHRTEVVKNNLNPTWKPFRIPLQSLCGGDMEKPIK
;
A
#
# COMPACT_ATOMS: atom_id res chain seq x y z
N PHE A 1 1.82 -5.69 -2.42
CA PHE A 1 2.28 -6.70 -3.39
C PHE A 1 2.10 -8.08 -2.77
N VAL A 2 1.63 -9.06 -3.52
CA VAL A 2 1.42 -10.45 -3.06
C VAL A 2 2.31 -11.34 -3.94
N VAL A 3 3.00 -12.29 -3.32
CA VAL A 3 3.92 -13.22 -3.99
C VAL A 3 3.85 -14.59 -3.34
N ASP A 4 3.85 -15.64 -4.15
CA ASP A 4 3.92 -17.01 -3.68
C ASP A 4 5.36 -17.33 -3.23
N TYR A 5 5.50 -18.10 -2.15
CA TYR A 5 6.79 -18.54 -1.63
C TYR A 5 7.00 -20.03 -1.91
N TYR A 6 8.12 -20.35 -2.56
CA TYR A 6 8.56 -21.71 -2.89
C TYR A 6 9.92 -21.95 -2.21
N PHE A 7 9.95 -22.75 -1.15
CA PHE A 7 11.15 -22.94 -0.32
C PHE A 7 12.29 -23.63 -1.08
N GLU A 8 11.96 -24.35 -2.14
CA GLU A 8 12.87 -25.07 -3.02
C GLU A 8 13.45 -24.17 -4.13
N ILE A 9 12.99 -22.93 -4.28
CA ILE A 9 13.41 -22.00 -5.33
C ILE A 9 14.08 -20.76 -4.73
N VAL A 10 15.23 -20.38 -5.27
CA VAL A 10 15.83 -19.07 -4.98
C VAL A 10 15.07 -17.98 -5.74
N GLN A 11 14.11 -17.36 -5.07
CA GLN A 11 13.30 -16.28 -5.63
C GLN A 11 13.96 -14.92 -5.34
N THR A 12 14.64 -14.33 -6.33
CA THR A 12 15.30 -13.02 -6.21
C THR A 12 14.30 -11.88 -6.45
N LEU A 13 14.35 -10.86 -5.59
CA LEU A 13 13.56 -9.64 -5.65
C LEU A 13 14.49 -8.44 -5.82
N LYS A 14 14.07 -7.50 -6.67
CA LYS A 14 14.74 -6.22 -6.87
C LYS A 14 13.77 -5.07 -6.58
N PHE A 15 14.19 -4.19 -5.68
CA PHE A 15 13.45 -2.99 -5.29
C PHE A 15 14.17 -1.79 -5.87
N GLY A 16 13.50 -0.99 -6.69
CA GLY A 16 14.00 0.29 -7.20
C GLY A 16 13.21 1.44 -6.58
N ILE A 17 13.92 2.44 -6.08
CA ILE A 17 13.34 3.61 -5.41
C ILE A 17 13.58 4.81 -6.31
N TYR A 18 12.51 5.55 -6.57
CA TYR A 18 12.48 6.71 -7.46
C TYR A 18 11.80 7.87 -6.73
N ASP A 19 12.27 9.09 -6.98
CA ASP A 19 11.54 10.31 -6.66
C ASP A 19 10.61 10.64 -7.82
N ILE A 20 9.31 10.78 -7.56
CA ILE A 20 8.29 10.96 -8.60
C ILE A 20 7.99 12.45 -8.70
N ASP A 21 8.51 13.09 -9.74
CA ASP A 21 8.38 14.53 -9.95
C ASP A 21 7.25 14.93 -10.90
N ASN A 22 6.73 13.97 -11.67
CA ASN A 22 5.77 14.19 -12.74
C ASN A 22 4.49 13.34 -12.54
N LYS A 23 3.58 13.42 -13.51
CA LYS A 23 2.36 12.59 -13.58
C LYS A 23 2.47 11.50 -14.64
N THR A 24 3.66 11.28 -15.21
CA THR A 24 3.86 10.26 -16.23
C THR A 24 3.93 8.89 -15.56
N VAL A 25 3.53 7.86 -16.31
CA VAL A 25 3.53 6.47 -15.82
C VAL A 25 4.89 5.82 -16.02
N ASP A 26 5.69 6.40 -16.92
CA ASP A 26 7.06 5.95 -17.16
C ASP A 26 7.98 6.50 -16.07
N LEU A 27 8.91 5.66 -15.60
CA LEU A 27 9.90 6.01 -14.59
C LEU A 27 11.22 6.47 -15.23
N SER A 28 11.26 6.62 -16.57
CA SER A 28 12.47 6.97 -17.30
C SER A 28 12.93 8.42 -17.08
N ASP A 29 12.01 9.29 -16.70
CA ASP A 29 12.24 10.69 -16.38
C ASP A 29 12.23 10.99 -14.86
N ASP A 30 12.00 9.97 -14.03
CA ASP A 30 12.04 10.07 -12.57
C ASP A 30 13.46 9.84 -12.00
N ASP A 31 13.79 10.55 -10.92
CA ASP A 31 15.11 10.51 -10.31
C ASP A 31 15.32 9.21 -9.51
N PHE A 32 16.31 8.41 -9.93
CA PHE A 32 16.64 7.15 -9.26
C PHE A 32 17.41 7.38 -7.96
N LEU A 33 16.82 6.99 -6.82
CA LEU A 33 17.38 7.17 -5.48
C LEU A 33 18.19 5.97 -4.99
N GLY A 34 17.95 4.77 -5.55
CA GLY A 34 18.71 3.57 -5.20
C GLY A 34 17.94 2.26 -5.42
N GLU A 35 18.65 1.15 -5.28
CA GLU A 35 18.11 -0.20 -5.36
C GLU A 35 18.56 -1.09 -4.20
N LEU A 36 17.77 -2.14 -3.96
CA LEU A 36 18.15 -3.31 -3.17
C LEU A 36 17.82 -4.57 -3.96
N GLU A 37 18.73 -5.52 -3.96
CA GLU A 37 18.49 -6.89 -4.43
C GLU A 37 18.61 -7.85 -3.24
N CYS A 38 17.60 -8.69 -3.02
CA CYS A 38 17.59 -9.71 -1.98
C CYS A 38 16.75 -10.91 -2.42
N THR A 39 16.77 -11.99 -1.65
CA THR A 39 15.88 -13.14 -1.91
C THR A 39 14.61 -13.04 -1.08
N LEU A 40 13.51 -13.59 -1.59
CA LEU A 40 12.26 -13.72 -0.81
C LEU A 40 12.50 -14.51 0.48
N GLY A 41 13.36 -15.53 0.45
CA GLY A 41 13.82 -16.27 1.64
C GLY A 41 14.43 -15.36 2.72
N GLN A 42 15.26 -14.39 2.35
CA GLN A 42 15.81 -13.40 3.29
C GLN A 42 14.74 -12.48 3.88
N VAL A 43 13.73 -12.13 3.08
CA VAL A 43 12.61 -11.30 3.54
C VAL A 43 11.76 -12.08 4.54
N VAL A 44 11.31 -13.29 4.20
CA VAL A 44 10.38 -14.06 5.06
C VAL A 44 11.06 -14.63 6.32
N SER A 45 12.38 -14.81 6.30
CA SER A 45 13.14 -15.23 7.49
C SER A 45 13.38 -14.10 8.51
N SER A 46 13.09 -12.85 8.14
CA SER A 46 13.31 -11.67 8.98
C SER A 46 11.98 -10.96 9.24
N LYS A 47 11.66 -10.60 10.50
CA LYS A 47 10.46 -9.79 10.79
C LYS A 47 10.52 -8.42 10.08
N ASN A 48 11.70 -7.79 10.10
CA ASN A 48 11.99 -6.54 9.41
C ASN A 48 13.37 -6.65 8.74
N LEU A 49 13.42 -6.55 7.40
CA LEU A 49 14.66 -6.54 6.65
C LEU A 49 15.02 -5.09 6.28
N THR A 50 15.90 -4.48 7.08
CA THR A 50 16.45 -3.14 6.78
C THR A 50 17.82 -3.26 6.12
N ARG A 51 18.02 -2.59 4.99
CA ARG A 51 19.30 -2.56 4.25
C ARG A 51 19.58 -1.17 3.67
N PRO A 52 20.86 -0.79 3.50
CA PRO A 52 21.22 0.43 2.79
C PRO A 52 20.86 0.31 1.31
N LEU A 53 20.48 1.43 0.70
CA LEU A 53 20.26 1.54 -0.74
C LEU A 53 21.59 1.63 -1.48
N ILE A 54 21.63 1.05 -2.67
CA ILE A 54 22.80 1.03 -3.54
C ILE A 54 22.46 1.71 -4.87
N LEU A 55 23.37 2.49 -5.43
CA LEU A 55 23.20 3.12 -6.74
C LEU A 55 23.50 2.13 -7.88
N LYS A 56 23.13 2.45 -9.13
CA LYS A 56 23.36 1.57 -10.30
C LYS A 56 24.84 1.21 -10.51
N ASN A 57 25.75 2.10 -10.11
CA ASN A 57 27.21 1.90 -10.11
C ASN A 57 27.74 1.08 -8.92
N LYS A 58 26.86 0.46 -8.13
CA LYS A 58 27.16 -0.34 -6.94
C LYS A 58 27.78 0.43 -5.76
N THR A 59 27.74 1.77 -5.76
CA THR A 59 28.14 2.57 -4.59
C THR A 59 26.96 2.83 -3.64
N PRO A 60 27.20 3.06 -2.33
CA PRO A 60 26.14 3.43 -1.40
C PRO A 60 25.37 4.68 -1.82
N ALA A 61 24.03 4.66 -1.74
CA ALA A 61 23.17 5.81 -1.96
C ALA A 61 23.09 6.71 -0.72
N GLY A 62 24.25 7.20 -0.28
CA GLY A 62 24.39 8.02 0.93
C GLY A 62 23.95 7.28 2.19
N LYS A 63 23.05 7.88 2.97
CA LYS A 63 22.47 7.32 4.21
C LYS A 63 21.08 6.68 3.99
N GLY A 64 20.63 6.57 2.74
CA GLY A 64 19.31 6.01 2.41
C GLY A 64 19.22 4.54 2.78
N THR A 65 18.13 4.15 3.43
CA THR A 65 17.82 2.75 3.77
C THR A 65 16.42 2.39 3.30
N ILE A 66 16.21 1.12 3.02
CA ILE A 66 14.89 0.52 2.78
C ILE A 66 14.61 -0.51 3.87
N THR A 67 13.37 -0.57 4.33
CA THR A 67 12.89 -1.61 5.25
C THR A 67 11.77 -2.38 4.57
N ILE A 68 11.91 -3.71 4.51
CA ILE A 68 10.95 -4.62 3.91
C ILE A 68 10.38 -5.50 5.02
N THR A 69 9.06 -5.62 5.06
CA THR A 69 8.33 -6.54 5.94
C THR A 69 7.48 -7.47 5.08
N ALA A 70 7.32 -8.71 5.53
CA ALA A 70 6.43 -9.68 4.92
C ALA A 70 5.55 -10.32 5.98
N GLU A 71 4.30 -10.58 5.61
CA GLU A 71 3.32 -11.31 6.40
C GLU A 71 2.82 -12.49 5.58
N GLU A 72 2.73 -13.65 6.22
CA GLU A 72 2.13 -14.83 5.60
C GLU A 72 0.61 -14.65 5.49
N ILE A 73 0.06 -14.80 4.28
CA ILE A 73 -1.37 -14.76 4.04
C ILE A 73 -1.93 -16.17 4.20
N LYS A 74 -2.55 -16.46 5.36
CA LYS A 74 -3.21 -17.75 5.61
C LYS A 74 -4.68 -17.75 5.22
N ASP A 75 -5.28 -16.56 5.18
CA ASP A 75 -6.71 -16.38 5.01
C ASP A 75 -7.02 -15.62 3.72
N ASN A 76 -7.65 -16.33 2.78
CA ASN A 76 -8.06 -15.80 1.50
C ASN A 76 -9.50 -15.24 1.51
N ARG A 77 -10.12 -15.10 2.70
CA ARG A 77 -11.41 -14.43 2.83
C ARG A 77 -11.29 -12.96 2.41
N VAL A 78 -12.37 -12.50 1.80
CA VAL A 78 -12.52 -11.13 1.31
C VAL A 78 -13.82 -10.58 1.86
N VAL A 79 -13.80 -9.30 2.25
CA VAL A 79 -15.00 -8.57 2.68
C VAL A 79 -15.52 -7.79 1.48
N ASN A 80 -16.80 -7.96 1.17
CA ASN A 80 -17.48 -7.20 0.13
C ASN A 80 -18.15 -5.98 0.78
N PHE A 81 -17.95 -4.81 0.19
CA PHE A 81 -18.48 -3.55 0.70
C PHE A 81 -19.44 -2.93 -0.30
N GLU A 82 -20.59 -2.51 0.21
CA GLU A 82 -21.54 -1.64 -0.46
C GLU A 82 -21.81 -0.48 0.49
N VAL A 83 -21.29 0.71 0.14
CA VAL A 83 -21.27 1.85 1.08
C VAL A 83 -21.95 3.05 0.45
N GLN A 84 -22.73 3.74 1.28
CA GLN A 84 -23.35 4.99 0.92
C GLN A 84 -23.29 5.96 2.11
N ALA A 85 -23.22 7.25 1.81
CA ALA A 85 -23.39 8.30 2.81
C ALA A 85 -24.62 9.14 2.47
N ARG A 86 -25.13 9.84 3.47
CA ARG A 86 -26.30 10.72 3.35
C ARG A 86 -26.06 12.01 4.12
N LYS A 87 -26.50 13.12 3.54
CA LYS A 87 -26.43 14.46 4.15
C LYS A 87 -25.02 14.82 4.65
N LEU A 88 -24.00 14.54 3.85
CA LEU A 88 -22.64 15.00 4.14
C LEU A 88 -22.59 16.52 4.21
N ASP A 89 -21.72 17.04 5.07
CA ASP A 89 -21.46 18.47 5.12
C ASP A 89 -20.91 18.96 3.78
N ASN A 90 -21.44 20.09 3.30
CA ASN A 90 -20.83 20.81 2.20
C ASN A 90 -19.72 21.71 2.73
N LYS A 91 -18.48 21.46 2.33
CA LYS A 91 -17.32 22.28 2.69
C LYS A 91 -16.82 23.15 1.54
N ASP A 92 -17.47 23.11 0.38
CA ASP A 92 -17.00 23.78 -0.84
C ASP A 92 -17.68 25.15 -1.02
N LEU A 93 -16.92 26.16 -1.45
CA LEU A 93 -17.42 27.53 -1.65
C LEU A 93 -18.30 27.69 -2.89
N PHE A 94 -18.08 26.85 -3.91
CA PHE A 94 -18.90 26.80 -5.13
C PHE A 94 -19.19 25.33 -5.47
N GLY A 95 -20.47 24.93 -5.44
CA GLY A 95 -20.89 23.54 -5.63
C GLY A 95 -21.07 22.79 -4.32
N LYS A 96 -21.12 21.45 -4.39
CA LYS A 96 -21.09 20.53 -3.25
C LYS A 96 -19.75 19.83 -3.20
N SER A 97 -19.39 19.32 -2.03
CA SER A 97 -18.19 18.50 -1.84
C SER A 97 -18.13 17.24 -2.72
N ASP A 98 -16.89 16.81 -2.94
CA ASP A 98 -16.49 15.64 -3.74
C ASP A 98 -16.02 14.48 -2.82
N PRO A 99 -16.92 13.76 -2.13
CA PRO A 99 -16.52 12.79 -1.11
C PRO A 99 -15.89 11.49 -1.66
N TYR A 100 -15.01 10.92 -0.84
CA TYR A 100 -14.42 9.59 -0.97
C TYR A 100 -14.27 8.95 0.43
N LEU A 101 -13.99 7.64 0.48
CA LEU A 101 -13.74 6.89 1.70
C LEU A 101 -12.32 6.36 1.72
N GLU A 102 -11.75 6.27 2.92
CA GLU A 102 -10.50 5.58 3.19
C GLU A 102 -10.70 4.60 4.33
N PHE A 103 -10.16 3.41 4.16
CA PHE A 103 -10.07 2.39 5.20
C PHE A 103 -8.62 2.29 5.61
N HIS A 104 -8.35 2.35 6.91
CA HIS A 104 -7.03 2.19 7.48
C HIS A 104 -6.99 0.97 8.39
N LYS A 105 -5.95 0.15 8.21
CA LYS A 105 -5.64 -0.97 9.10
C LYS A 105 -4.72 -0.52 10.23
N GLN A 106 -4.87 -1.11 11.40
CA GLN A 106 -3.93 -0.92 12.50
C GLN A 106 -2.68 -1.80 12.32
N THR A 107 -1.50 -1.20 12.46
CA THR A 107 -0.19 -1.86 12.42
C THR A 107 0.62 -1.51 13.67
N GLU A 108 1.77 -2.17 13.88
CA GLU A 108 2.67 -1.85 15.01
C GLU A 108 3.19 -0.40 14.96
N SER A 109 3.31 0.19 13.76
CA SER A 109 3.80 1.55 13.55
C SER A 109 2.69 2.61 13.42
N GLY A 110 1.41 2.21 13.53
CA GLY A 110 0.26 3.11 13.44
C GLY A 110 -0.77 2.68 12.38
N TRP A 111 -1.53 3.65 11.86
CA TRP A 111 -2.57 3.42 10.87
C TRP A 111 -2.00 3.43 9.44
N GLN A 112 -2.32 2.41 8.65
CA GLN A 112 -1.88 2.29 7.26
C GLN A 112 -3.10 2.22 6.34
N LEU A 113 -3.08 2.97 5.23
CA LEU A 113 -4.14 2.92 4.23
C LEU A 113 -4.27 1.50 3.64
N ALA A 114 -5.46 0.92 3.80
CA ALA A 114 -5.84 -0.38 3.26
C ALA A 114 -6.60 -0.25 1.93
N HIS A 115 -7.47 0.76 1.82
CA HIS A 115 -8.26 1.00 0.61
C HIS A 115 -8.73 2.45 0.53
N ARG A 116 -8.85 2.98 -0.69
CA ARG A 116 -9.48 4.26 -1.00
C ARG A 116 -10.47 4.07 -2.15
N THR A 117 -11.67 4.63 -2.02
CA THR A 117 -12.70 4.56 -3.07
C THR A 117 -12.45 5.60 -4.16
N GLU A 118 -13.26 5.56 -5.22
CA GLU A 118 -13.37 6.68 -6.14
C GLU A 118 -13.91 7.94 -5.44
N VAL A 119 -13.61 9.09 -6.05
CA VAL A 119 -14.18 10.39 -5.70
C VAL A 119 -15.51 10.56 -6.42
N VAL A 120 -16.57 10.84 -5.68
CA VAL A 120 -17.90 11.13 -6.26
C VAL A 120 -18.11 12.64 -6.28
N LYS A 121 -18.14 13.23 -7.47
CA LYS A 121 -18.18 14.70 -7.59
C LYS A 121 -19.53 15.31 -7.24
N ASN A 122 -19.52 16.47 -6.57
CA ASN A 122 -20.65 17.35 -6.32
C ASN A 122 -21.86 16.62 -5.71
N ASN A 123 -21.62 15.79 -4.69
CA ASN A 123 -22.64 14.89 -4.15
C ASN A 123 -22.53 14.69 -2.64
N LEU A 124 -23.52 15.19 -1.88
CA LEU A 124 -23.60 15.02 -0.42
C LEU A 124 -24.33 13.73 0.00
N ASN A 125 -24.78 12.91 -0.96
CA ASN A 125 -25.44 11.63 -0.73
C ASN A 125 -24.81 10.55 -1.63
N PRO A 126 -23.47 10.36 -1.57
CA PRO A 126 -22.79 9.46 -2.47
C PRO A 126 -23.18 8.01 -2.20
N THR A 127 -23.14 7.21 -3.27
CA THR A 127 -23.10 5.75 -3.23
C THR A 127 -21.86 5.37 -4.03
N TRP A 128 -20.89 4.76 -3.37
CA TRP A 128 -19.66 4.32 -4.04
C TRP A 128 -19.89 2.98 -4.71
N LYS A 129 -19.14 2.69 -5.77
CA LYS A 129 -19.19 1.39 -6.45
C LYS A 129 -18.87 0.27 -5.46
N PRO A 130 -19.51 -0.91 -5.56
CA PRO A 130 -19.13 -2.06 -4.74
C PRO A 130 -17.65 -2.39 -4.93
N PHE A 131 -16.96 -2.68 -3.83
CA PHE A 131 -15.54 -3.06 -3.82
C PHE A 131 -15.27 -4.20 -2.85
N ARG A 132 -14.09 -4.83 -2.98
CA ARG A 132 -13.68 -6.00 -2.19
C ARG A 132 -12.32 -5.73 -1.57
N ILE A 133 -12.17 -6.02 -0.29
CA ILE A 133 -10.88 -5.90 0.41
C ILE A 133 -10.54 -7.27 1.01
N PRO A 134 -9.35 -7.84 0.74
CA PRO A 134 -8.87 -9.02 1.46
C PRO A 134 -8.79 -8.77 2.97
N LEU A 135 -9.16 -9.77 3.78
CA LEU A 135 -9.17 -9.61 5.24
C LEU A 135 -7.76 -9.29 5.78
N GLN A 136 -6.72 -9.88 5.19
CA GLN A 136 -5.33 -9.54 5.50
C GLN A 136 -5.02 -8.05 5.24
N SER A 137 -5.51 -7.50 4.13
CA SER A 137 -5.31 -6.08 3.80
C SER A 137 -6.13 -5.16 4.70
N LEU A 138 -7.33 -5.59 5.12
CA LEU A 138 -8.26 -4.78 5.90
C LEU A 138 -7.87 -4.71 7.38
N CYS A 139 -7.47 -5.83 8.00
CA CYS A 139 -7.19 -5.90 9.43
C CYS A 139 -6.06 -6.88 9.81
N GLY A 140 -5.23 -7.30 8.84
CA GLY A 140 -4.15 -8.26 9.09
C GLY A 140 -4.65 -9.68 9.37
N GLY A 141 -5.88 -10.01 8.94
CA GLY A 141 -6.51 -11.31 9.18
C GLY A 141 -7.19 -11.43 10.54
N ASP A 142 -7.09 -10.40 11.38
CA ASP A 142 -7.64 -10.38 12.74
C ASP A 142 -8.91 -9.51 12.78
N MET A 143 -10.07 -10.15 12.87
CA MET A 143 -11.37 -9.48 12.85
C MET A 143 -11.65 -8.68 14.13
N GLU A 144 -10.88 -8.91 15.20
CA GLU A 144 -11.01 -8.15 16.45
C GLU A 144 -10.23 -6.83 16.40
N LYS A 145 -9.32 -6.68 15.42
CA LYS A 145 -8.59 -5.42 15.24
C LYS A 145 -9.50 -4.34 14.64
N PRO A 146 -9.44 -3.11 15.17
CA PRO A 146 -10.23 -2.02 14.64
C PRO A 146 -9.75 -1.62 13.24
N ILE A 147 -10.72 -1.17 12.44
CA ILE A 147 -10.52 -0.46 11.19
C ILE A 147 -10.98 0.99 11.38
N LYS A 148 -10.29 1.93 10.72
CA LYS A 148 -10.61 3.35 10.78
C LYS A 148 -10.98 3.90 9.41
#